data_AF-A0A0S4QKV7-F1
#
_entry.id   AF-A0A0S4QKV7-F1
#
_cell.length_a   1.000
_cell.length_b   1.000
_cell.length_c   1.000
_cell.angle_alpha   90.00
_cell.angle_beta   90.00
_cell.angle_gamma   90.00
#
_symmetry.space_group_name_H-M   'P 1'
#
loop_
_entity.id
_entity.type
_entity.pdbx_description
1 polymer ?
#
loop_
_entity_poly.entity_id
_entity_poly.type
_entity_poly.pdbx_seq_one_letter_code
_entity_poly.pdbx_strand_id
1 'polypeptide(L)'
;MLNWLRRQASGRRAGERVDSSAWNPSGWWWCMQHQRAENPPDAPGHRRLGPYPTAAAAENWRDELDRRNEDWDEENRRWAGDD
;
A
#
# COMPACT_ATOMS: atom_id res chain seq x y z
N MET A 1 40.72 26.57 -15.39
CA MET A 1 39.25 26.52 -15.55
C MET A 1 38.80 25.08 -15.37
N LEU A 2 38.39 24.66 -14.17
CA LEU A 2 37.73 23.37 -13.98
C LEU A 2 36.32 23.64 -13.43
N ASN A 3 35.34 23.64 -14.33
CA ASN A 3 33.93 23.71 -14.00
C ASN A 3 33.50 22.31 -13.53
N TRP A 4 33.46 22.11 -12.21
CA TRP A 4 32.95 20.89 -11.60
C TRP A 4 31.45 20.76 -11.89
N LEU A 5 31.08 19.64 -12.50
CA LEU A 5 29.73 19.36 -12.96
C LEU A 5 28.74 19.40 -11.80
N ARG A 6 27.77 20.30 -11.93
CA ARG A 6 26.52 20.40 -11.19
C ARG A 6 25.81 19.04 -11.16
N ARG A 7 25.96 18.31 -10.05
CA ARG A 7 25.16 17.11 -9.78
C ARG A 7 23.73 17.54 -9.52
N GLN A 8 22.88 17.48 -10.54
CA GLN A 8 21.43 17.49 -10.37
C GLN A 8 21.06 16.23 -9.58
N ALA A 9 20.73 16.39 -8.31
CA ALA A 9 20.00 15.38 -7.57
C ALA A 9 18.57 15.37 -8.14
N SER A 10 18.29 14.38 -8.99
CA SER A 10 16.96 14.07 -9.49
C SER A 10 15.95 14.00 -8.35
N GLY A 11 14.78 14.58 -8.61
CA GLY A 11 13.78 14.92 -7.62
C GLY A 11 13.35 13.76 -6.73
N ARG A 12 13.34 14.01 -5.42
CA ARG A 12 12.37 13.37 -4.53
C ARG A 12 10.99 13.77 -5.05
N ARG A 13 10.20 12.80 -5.54
CA ARG A 13 8.82 13.05 -5.95
C ARG A 13 8.05 13.58 -4.73
N ALA A 14 7.62 14.82 -4.82
CA ALA A 14 6.62 15.39 -3.93
C ALA A 14 5.32 14.60 -4.15
N GLY A 15 4.81 13.90 -3.13
CA GLY A 15 3.47 13.31 -3.25
C GLY A 15 3.06 12.23 -2.27
N GLU A 16 3.97 11.50 -1.62
CA GLU A 16 3.53 10.38 -0.76
C GLU A 16 3.22 10.88 0.66
N ARG A 17 2.00 11.42 0.84
CA ARG A 17 1.46 11.60 2.18
C ARG A 17 1.21 10.19 2.73
N VAL A 18 1.98 9.81 3.74
CA VAL A 18 1.67 8.63 4.56
C VAL A 18 0.31 8.92 5.20
N ASP A 19 -0.76 8.34 4.65
CA ASP A 19 -2.11 8.57 5.13
C ASP A 19 -2.27 7.89 6.49
N SER A 20 -2.45 8.69 7.55
CA SER A 20 -2.74 8.25 8.94
C SER A 20 -4.09 7.54 9.09
N SER A 21 -4.66 7.13 7.97
CA SER A 21 -5.95 6.50 7.79
C SER A 21 -6.05 5.19 8.60
N ALA A 22 -4.92 4.51 8.81
CA ALA A 22 -4.78 3.31 9.66
C ALA A 22 -5.35 3.45 11.10
N TRP A 23 -5.31 4.67 11.65
CA TRP A 23 -5.82 4.97 13.00
C TRP A 23 -7.19 5.65 13.00
N ASN A 24 -7.67 6.08 11.83
CA ASN A 24 -8.94 6.80 11.70
C ASN A 24 -10.09 5.79 11.53
N PRO A 25 -11.14 5.81 12.38
CA PRO A 25 -12.29 4.94 12.19
C PRO A 25 -13.08 5.23 10.91
N SER A 26 -12.86 6.39 10.25
CA SER A 26 -13.51 6.68 8.98
C SER A 26 -12.81 5.96 7.81
N GLY A 27 -13.59 5.24 7.01
CA GLY A 27 -13.10 4.49 5.85
C GLY A 27 -13.65 3.07 5.86
N TRP A 28 -13.46 2.33 4.76
CA TRP A 28 -13.91 0.94 4.69
C TRP A 28 -12.82 -0.01 5.17
N TRP A 29 -13.18 -0.97 6.00
CA TRP A 29 -12.25 -1.91 6.61
C TRP A 29 -12.67 -3.33 6.30
N TRP A 30 -11.74 -4.21 5.95
CA TRP A 30 -12.04 -5.63 5.88
C TRP A 30 -11.84 -6.26 7.26
N CYS A 31 -12.91 -6.82 7.82
CA CYS A 31 -12.86 -7.53 9.09
C CYS A 31 -12.53 -9.01 8.85
N MET A 32 -11.37 -9.46 9.34
CA MET A 32 -10.95 -10.86 9.20
C MET A 32 -11.80 -11.83 10.05
N GLN A 33 -12.49 -11.32 11.07
CA GLN A 33 -13.37 -12.11 11.94
C GLN A 33 -14.78 -12.28 11.35
N HIS A 34 -15.35 -11.21 10.83
CA HIS A 34 -16.70 -11.20 10.24
C HIS A 34 -16.72 -11.49 8.74
N GLN A 35 -15.55 -11.51 8.09
CA GLN A 35 -15.38 -11.73 6.66
C GLN A 35 -16.26 -10.82 5.80
N ARG A 36 -16.30 -9.53 6.13
CA ARG A 36 -17.04 -8.51 5.40
C ARG A 36 -16.36 -7.15 5.50
N ALA A 37 -16.69 -6.25 4.58
CA ALA A 37 -16.37 -4.84 4.70
C ALA A 37 -17.21 -4.17 5.80
N GLU A 38 -16.58 -3.35 6.64
CA GLU A 38 -17.21 -2.62 7.75
C GLU A 38 -16.81 -1.15 7.73
N ASN A 39 -17.78 -0.27 7.98
CA ASN A 39 -17.58 1.15 8.22
C ASN A 39 -18.72 1.68 9.11
N PRO A 40 -18.46 2.09 10.37
CA PRO A 40 -17.17 2.03 11.06
C PRO A 40 -16.73 0.58 11.36
N PRO A 41 -15.44 0.33 11.61
CA PRO A 41 -14.95 -0.99 11.96
C PRO A 41 -15.38 -1.40 13.38
N ASP A 42 -15.93 -2.61 13.52
CA ASP A 42 -16.33 -3.18 14.81
C ASP A 42 -15.21 -4.04 15.44
N ALA A 43 -14.35 -4.61 14.59
CA ALA A 43 -13.22 -5.44 15.03
C ALA A 43 -11.99 -4.64 15.52
N PRO A 44 -11.21 -5.21 16.47
CA PRO A 44 -9.98 -4.59 16.95
C PRO A 44 -8.95 -4.42 15.83
N GLY A 45 -8.05 -3.44 15.97
CA GLY A 45 -7.08 -3.04 14.94
C GLY A 45 -6.24 -4.17 14.34
N HIS A 46 -5.86 -5.18 15.14
CA HIS A 46 -5.08 -6.33 14.67
C HIS A 46 -5.88 -7.34 13.82
N ARG A 47 -7.22 -7.20 13.76
CA ARG A 47 -8.12 -8.08 12.99
C ARG A 47 -8.77 -7.39 11.79
N ARG A 48 -8.32 -6.18 11.45
CA ARG A 48 -8.85 -5.42 10.32
C ARG A 48 -7.73 -5.06 9.34
N LEU A 49 -8.07 -5.05 8.06
CA LEU A 49 -7.20 -4.58 6.98
C LEU A 49 -7.77 -3.29 6.40
N GLY A 50 -6.89 -2.37 6.00
CA GLY A 50 -7.26 -1.09 5.41
C GLY A 50 -6.65 0.12 6.13
N PRO A 51 -7.24 1.31 5.96
CA PRO A 51 -8.54 1.56 5.35
C PRO A 51 -8.51 1.54 3.81
N TYR A 52 -9.63 1.13 3.24
CA TYR A 52 -9.92 1.11 1.81
C TYR A 52 -10.83 2.29 1.43
N PRO A 53 -10.73 2.78 0.19
CA PRO A 53 -11.55 3.91 -0.27
C PRO A 53 -13.03 3.54 -0.42
N THR A 54 -13.35 2.27 -0.67
CA THR A 54 -14.71 1.79 -0.92
C THR A 54 -14.94 0.42 -0.26
N ALA A 55 -16.20 0.06 -0.04
CA ALA A 55 -16.57 -1.27 0.46
C ALA A 55 -16.07 -2.37 -0.48
N ALA A 56 -16.26 -2.19 -1.80
CA ALA A 56 -15.80 -3.14 -2.80
C ALA A 56 -14.27 -3.30 -2.80
N ALA A 57 -13.50 -2.24 -2.54
CA ALA A 57 -12.05 -2.35 -2.41
C ALA A 57 -11.66 -3.13 -1.13
N ALA A 58 -12.41 -2.97 -0.04
CA ALA A 58 -12.22 -3.77 1.16
C ALA A 58 -12.60 -5.25 0.94
N GLU A 59 -13.66 -5.55 0.19
CA GLU A 59 -14.04 -6.94 -0.14
C GLU A 59 -13.02 -7.61 -1.06
N ASN A 60 -12.50 -6.87 -2.05
CA ASN A 60 -11.49 -7.36 -3.00
C ASN A 60 -10.05 -7.15 -2.51
N TRP A 61 -9.83 -7.09 -1.19
CA TRP A 61 -8.50 -6.85 -0.62
C TRP A 61 -7.46 -7.88 -1.05
N ARG A 62 -7.88 -9.13 -1.29
CA ARG A 62 -6.99 -10.22 -1.67
C ARG A 62 -6.48 -10.04 -3.09
N ASP A 63 -7.35 -9.73 -4.04
CA ASP A 63 -6.97 -9.50 -5.43
C ASP A 63 -5.98 -8.34 -5.56
N GLU A 64 -6.13 -7.29 -4.73
CA GLU A 64 -5.16 -6.19 -4.66
C GLU A 64 -3.82 -6.64 -4.08
N LEU A 65 -3.86 -7.44 -3.01
CA LEU A 65 -2.66 -7.96 -2.36
C LEU A 65 -1.88 -8.90 -3.29
N ASP A 66 -2.58 -9.82 -3.96
CA ASP A 66 -1.99 -10.81 -4.86
C ASP A 66 -1.32 -10.11 -6.04
N ARG A 67 -1.99 -9.14 -6.68
CA ARG A 67 -1.40 -8.35 -7.76
C ARG A 67 -0.13 -7.60 -7.33
N ARG A 68 -0.14 -6.99 -6.15
CA ARG A 68 1.04 -6.31 -5.61
C ARG A 68 2.18 -7.26 -5.27
N ASN A 69 1.86 -8.47 -4.81
CA ASN A 69 2.87 -9.49 -4.55
C ASN A 69 3.49 -9.98 -5.86
N GLU A 70 2.70 -10.15 -6.93
CA GLU A 70 3.20 -10.50 -8.26
C GLU A 70 4.19 -9.45 -8.79
N ASP A 71 3.83 -8.16 -8.70
CA ASP A 71 4.72 -7.06 -9.06
C ASP A 71 6.05 -7.11 -8.27
N TRP A 72 5.96 -7.38 -6.96
CA TRP A 72 7.13 -7.52 -6.10
C TRP A 72 7.99 -8.75 -6.44
N ASP A 73 7.37 -9.87 -6.80
CA ASP A 73 8.07 -11.08 -7.21
C ASP A 73 8.76 -10.91 -8.57
N GLU A 74 8.16 -10.14 -9.49
CA GLU A 74 8.79 -9.72 -10.75
C GLU A 74 10.01 -8.82 -10.50
N GLU A 75 9.86 -7.81 -9.65
CA GLU A 75 10.96 -6.94 -9.26
C GLU A 75 12.08 -7.74 -8.55
N ASN A 76 11.72 -8.66 -7.67
CA ASN A 76 12.66 -9.53 -6.97
C ASN A 76 13.44 -10.41 -7.96
N ARG A 77 12.76 -11.08 -8.90
CA ARG A 77 13.42 -11.86 -9.96
C ARG A 77 14.42 -11.03 -10.77
N ARG A 78 14.07 -9.79 -11.11
CA ARG A 78 14.98 -8.87 -11.82
C ARG A 78 16.22 -8.53 -10.99
N TRP A 79 16.08 -8.40 -9.68
CA TRP A 79 17.19 -8.07 -8.77
C TRP A 79 18.05 -9.28 -8.42
N ALA A 80 17.44 -10.47 -8.32
CA ALA A 80 18.11 -11.71 -7.91
C ALA A 80 19.17 -12.20 -8.90
N GLY A 81 19.17 -11.68 -10.14
CA GLY A 81 20.09 -12.10 -11.18
C GLY A 81 19.63 -13.43 -11.78
N ASP A 82 19.11 -13.36 -13.01
CA ASP A 82 19.33 -14.45 -13.95
C ASP A 82 20.86 -14.69 -13.96
N ASP A 83 21.29 -15.87 -13.51
CA ASP A 83 22.70 -16.33 -13.50
C ASP A 83 23.27 -16.37 -14.93
#